data_AF-A0A853CH81-F1
#
_entry.id   AF-A0A853CH81-F1
#
_cell.length_a   1.000
_cell.length_b   1.000
_cell.length_c   1.000
_cell.angle_alpha   90.00
_cell.angle_beta   90.00
_cell.angle_gamma   90.00
#
_symmetry.space_group_name_H-M   'P 1'
#
loop_
_entity.id
_entity.type
_entity.pdbx_description
1 polymer ?
#
loop_
_entity_poly.entity_id
_entity_poly.type
_entity_poly.pdbx_seq_one_letter_code
_entity_poly.pdbx_strand_id
1 'polypeptide(L)' 'MSDFVNIRVDGEEYVLRPEDGGLQVGRRVGGDVTWLDDIDTSVFPAEARAAIDRGDAEDQSLLTALRGVIQAEVERGG' A
#
# COMPACT_ATOMS: atom_id res chain seq x y z
N MET A 1 -5.33 13.80 10.87
CA MET A 1 -6.12 12.56 10.93
C MET A 1 -5.72 11.82 9.67
N SER A 2 -4.82 10.84 9.79
CA SER A 2 -4.35 10.10 8.61
C SER A 2 -5.49 9.19 8.17
N ASP A 3 -6.01 9.40 6.98
CA ASP A 3 -7.09 8.57 6.45
C ASP A 3 -6.52 7.21 6.05
N PHE A 4 -7.14 6.15 6.57
CA PHE A 4 -6.81 4.79 6.20
C PHE A 4 -7.58 4.42 4.95
N VAL A 5 -6.88 3.96 3.93
CA VAL A 5 -7.49 3.54 2.67
C VAL A 5 -7.43 2.01 2.59
N ASN A 6 -8.59 1.36 2.55
CA ASN A 6 -8.63 -0.08 2.31
C ASN A 6 -8.58 -0.32 0.79
N ILE A 7 -7.69 -1.21 0.37
CA ILE A 7 -7.56 -1.65 -1.03
C ILE A 7 -7.63 -3.17 -1.10
N ARG A 8 -7.87 -3.67 -2.31
CA ARG A 8 -7.81 -5.11 -2.59
C ARG A 8 -6.75 -5.39 -3.65
N VAL A 9 -5.79 -6.24 -3.33
CA VAL A 9 -4.71 -6.66 -4.25
C VAL A 9 -4.68 -8.17 -4.29
N ASP A 10 -4.78 -8.75 -5.48
CA ASP A 10 -4.75 -10.20 -5.71
C ASP A 10 -5.73 -11.01 -4.81
N GLY A 11 -6.89 -10.42 -4.49
CA GLY A 11 -7.94 -11.06 -3.69
C GLY A 11 -7.81 -10.85 -2.18
N GLU A 12 -6.68 -10.33 -1.72
CA GLU A 12 -6.37 -10.01 -0.32
C GLU A 12 -6.69 -8.54 0.00
N GLU A 13 -7.07 -8.25 1.24
CA GLU A 13 -7.42 -6.91 1.69
C GLU A 13 -6.23 -6.26 2.43
N TYR A 14 -5.85 -5.08 1.97
CA TYR A 14 -4.76 -4.30 2.54
C TYR A 14 -5.26 -2.94 3.01
N VAL A 15 -4.57 -2.39 4.01
CA VAL A 15 -4.80 -1.07 4.58
C VAL A 15 -3.59 -0.22 4.28
N LEU A 16 -3.80 0.85 3.56
CA LEU A 16 -2.79 1.86 3.31
C LEU A 16 -2.95 2.98 4.33
N ARG A 17 -1.82 3.41 4.88
CA ARG A 17 -1.74 4.56 5.75
C ARG A 17 -0.62 5.47 5.24
N PRO A 18 -0.96 6.62 4.63
CA PRO A 18 0.03 7.63 4.29
C PRO A 18 0.67 8.16 5.58
N GLU A 19 2.00 8.21 5.59
CA GLU A 19 2.80 8.81 6.65
C GLU A 19 3.68 9.91 6.04
N ASP A 20 4.22 10.80 6.87
CA ASP A 20 5.07 11.91 6.39
C ASP A 20 6.32 11.37 5.67
N GLY A 21 6.26 11.32 4.34
CA GLY A 21 7.35 10.83 3.48
C GLY A 21 7.34 9.33 3.20
N GLY A 22 6.28 8.60 3.58
CA GLY A 22 6.20 7.15 3.42
C GLY A 22 4.78 6.62 3.29
N LEU A 23 4.67 5.32 3.02
CA LEU A 23 3.39 4.62 2.98
C LEU A 23 3.49 3.36 3.82
N GLN A 24 2.73 3.30 4.90
CA GLN A 24 2.61 2.09 5.68
C GLN A 24 1.55 1.19 5.05
N VAL A 25 1.89 -0.08 4.81
CA VAL A 25 0.96 -1.06 4.25
C VAL A 25 0.69 -2.12 5.29
N GLY A 26 -0.57 -2.31 5.64
CA GLY A 26 -1.03 -3.39 6.48
C GLY A 26 -1.84 -4.41 5.68
N ARG A 27 -1.80 -5.67 6.08
CA ARG A 27 -2.71 -6.70 5.59
C ARG A 27 -3.78 -6.97 6.64
N ARG A 28 -5.04 -7.07 6.23
CA ARG A 28 -6.10 -7.51 7.13
C ARG A 28 -6.11 -9.03 7.26
N VAL A 29 -5.94 -9.51 8.49
CA VAL A 29 -5.99 -10.94 8.82
C VAL A 29 -6.89 -11.12 10.03
N GLY A 30 -7.99 -11.85 9.88
CA GLY A 30 -8.88 -12.18 11.00
C GLY A 30 -9.62 -10.99 11.64
N GLY A 31 -9.70 -9.84 10.97
CA GLY A 31 -10.30 -8.61 11.51
C GLY A 31 -9.29 -7.60 12.05
N ASP A 32 -8.04 -8.04 12.28
CA ASP A 32 -6.93 -7.18 12.69
C ASP A 32 -6.08 -6.75 11.49
N VAL A 33 -5.34 -5.66 11.65
CA VAL A 33 -4.39 -5.16 10.65
C VAL A 33 -2.97 -5.52 11.10
N THR A 34 -2.33 -6.40 10.35
CA THR A 34 -0.90 -6.68 10.49
C THR A 34 -0.15 -5.73 9.59
N TRP A 35 0.52 -4.73 10.18
CA TRP A 35 1.39 -3.82 9.45
C TRP A 35 2.62 -4.57 8.92
N LEU A 36 2.87 -4.43 7.63
CA LEU A 36 4.12 -4.79 6.98
C LEU A 36 5.13 -3.65 7.23
N ASP A 37 6.20 -3.64 6.44
CA ASP A 37 7.20 -2.57 6.48
C ASP A 37 6.70 -1.23 5.91
N ASP A 38 7.38 -0.17 6.32
CA ASP A 38 7.20 1.17 5.76
C ASP A 38 7.76 1.21 4.34
N ILE A 39 6.90 1.49 3.36
CA ILE A 39 7.30 1.61 1.97
C ILE A 39 7.78 3.04 1.71
N ASP A 40 8.99 3.15 1.19
CA ASP A 40 9.48 4.40 0.62
C ASP A 40 8.72 4.70 -0.69
N THR A 41 7.81 5.67 -0.63
CA THR A 41 7.00 6.09 -1.78
C THR A 41 7.83 6.73 -2.90
N SER A 42 9.10 7.08 -2.65
CA SER A 42 10.00 7.60 -3.68
C SER A 42 10.25 6.59 -4.82
N VAL A 43 10.10 5.28 -4.53
CA VAL A 43 10.25 4.21 -5.52
C VAL A 43 9.03 4.07 -6.43
N PHE A 44 7.92 4.74 -6.12
CA PHE A 44 6.68 4.65 -6.89
C PHE A 44 6.70 5.58 -8.11
N PRO A 45 5.98 5.23 -9.18
CA PRO A 45 5.67 6.16 -10.26
C PRO A 45 5.00 7.44 -9.73
N ALA A 46 5.12 8.54 -10.47
CA ALA A 46 4.56 9.83 -10.04
C ALA A 46 3.03 9.77 -9.93
N GLU A 47 2.40 8.99 -10.79
CA GLU A 47 0.97 8.74 -10.85
C GLU A 47 0.48 8.02 -9.59
N ALA A 48 1.21 7.00 -9.14
CA ALA A 48 0.90 6.27 -7.92
C ALA A 48 1.06 7.14 -6.66
N ARG A 49 2.09 7.99 -6.61
CA ARG A 49 2.26 8.99 -5.54
C ARG A 49 1.10 9.97 -5.49
N ALA A 50 0.71 10.51 -6.66
CA ALA A 50 -0.45 11.41 -6.75
C ALA A 50 -1.76 10.72 -6.34
N ALA A 51 -1.92 9.42 -6.61
CA ALA A 51 -3.07 8.66 -6.14
C ALA A 51 -3.11 8.54 -4.62
N ILE A 52 -1.96 8.30 -3.96
CA ILE A 52 -1.84 8.30 -2.49
C ILE A 52 -2.23 9.67 -1.93
N ASP A 53 -1.69 10.75 -2.48
CA ASP A 53 -1.98 12.12 -2.03
C ASP A 53 -3.47 12.49 -2.17
N ARG A 54 -4.14 11.92 -3.17
CA ARG A 54 -5.58 12.12 -3.43
C ARG A 54 -6.47 11.14 -2.64
N GLY A 55 -5.90 10.13 -1.99
CA GLY A 55 -6.65 9.03 -1.37
C GLY A 55 -7.38 8.15 -2.38
N ASP A 56 -6.93 8.11 -3.64
CA ASP A 56 -7.55 7.35 -4.71
C ASP A 56 -7.09 5.89 -4.70
N ALA A 57 -7.82 5.10 -3.91
CA ALA A 57 -7.61 3.68 -3.65
C ALA A 57 -7.72 2.78 -4.90
N GLU A 58 -8.48 3.25 -5.90
CA GLU A 58 -8.85 2.47 -7.08
C GLU A 58 -7.96 2.80 -8.29
N ASP A 59 -7.01 3.74 -8.14
CA ASP A 59 -6.05 4.10 -9.17
C ASP A 59 -5.19 2.89 -9.58
N GLN A 60 -5.21 2.58 -10.87
CA GLN A 60 -4.52 1.43 -11.43
C GLN A 60 -2.99 1.51 -11.29
N SER A 61 -2.44 2.72 -11.31
CA SER A 61 -0.99 2.94 -11.14
C SER A 61 -0.58 2.63 -9.70
N LEU A 62 -1.41 3.06 -8.74
CA LEU A 62 -1.21 2.72 -7.32
C LEU A 62 -1.30 1.21 -7.08
N LEU A 63 -2.36 0.57 -7.58
CA LEU A 63 -2.54 -0.87 -7.44
C LEU A 63 -1.39 -1.67 -8.07
N THR A 64 -0.89 -1.23 -9.21
CA THR A 64 0.25 -1.86 -9.89
C THR A 64 1.54 -1.70 -9.09
N ALA A 65 1.83 -0.50 -8.58
CA ALA A 65 3.01 -0.24 -7.77
C ALA A 65 3.00 -1.06 -6.47
N LEU A 66 1.85 -1.10 -5.80
CA LEU A 66 1.67 -1.87 -4.56
C LEU A 66 1.80 -3.37 -4.79
N ARG A 67 1.28 -3.89 -5.91
CA ARG A 67 1.48 -5.29 -6.28
C ARG A 67 2.96 -5.63 -6.40
N GLY A 68 3.75 -4.75 -7.02
CA GLY A 68 5.20 -4.92 -7.13
C GLY A 68 5.90 -4.98 -5.77
N VAL A 69 5.53 -4.10 -4.83
CA VAL A 69 6.13 -4.14 -3.48
C VAL A 69 5.69 -5.37 -2.71
N ILE A 70 4.39 -5.69 -2.69
CA ILE A 70 3.89 -6.88 -1.99
C ILE A 70 4.58 -8.14 -2.49
N GLN A 71 4.78 -8.28 -3.81
CA GLN A 71 5.53 -9.40 -4.37
C GLN A 71 7.00 -9.39 -3.90
N ALA A 72 7.67 -8.25 -3.92
CA ALA A 72 9.05 -8.12 -3.46
C ALA A 72 9.22 -8.45 -1.96
N GLU A 73 8.24 -8.10 -1.13
CA GLU A 73 8.23 -8.43 0.31
C GLU A 73 8.01 -9.92 0.54
N VAL A 74 7.09 -10.54 -0.20
CA VAL A 74 6.88 -12.00 -0.15
C VAL A 74 8.15 -12.75 -0.58
N GLU A 75 8.87 -12.26 -1.60
CA GLU A 75 10.13 -12.85 -2.03
C GLU A 75 11.28 -12.65 -1.01
N ARG A 76 11.26 -11.57 -0.23
CA ARG A 76 12.27 -11.25 0.79
C ARG A 76 12.05 -11.98 2.12
N GLY A 77 10.81 -12.29 2.47
CA GLY A 77 10.41 -12.83 3.78
C GLY A 77 9.84 -14.24 3.78
N GLY A 78 10.10 -15.04 2.74
CA GLY A 78 9.74 -16.46 2.66
C GLY A 78 10.56 -17.37 3.59
#